data_AF-A0A5N5W822-F1
#
_entry.id   AF-A0A5N5W822-F1
#
_cell.length_a   1.000
_cell.length_b   1.000
_cell.length_c   1.000
_cell.angle_alpha   90.00
_cell.angle_beta   90.00
_cell.angle_gamma   90.00
#
_symmetry.space_group_name_H-M   'P 1'
#
loop_
_entity.id
_entity.type
_entity.pdbx_description
1 polymer ?
#
loop_
_entity_poly.entity_id
_entity_poly.type
_entity_poly.pdbx_seq_one_letter_code
_entity_poly.pdbx_strand_id
1 'polypeptide(L)'
;MILIVPPGADPTLRLTEVPDGATVVDVGRRFVAELTRQAARGALRTRSRAPGDRLMATAGTRALGDASRPRLHRLRGLGAVLGALHEPGHGVRLRLDDLEPADGSLESAADVLRAAAAPAPYDGALAGACADVPRAAVVRLVVEREQQVPAAVALARALLPRARRLELTGRWATAHAPALGHLPPFADARLTPAPRGLAWELADPFGPAPDDGLRWRERAADPLPSGPWAGRVGLRELVGGVVPETAGAAVETSPRPDRHPRLAVIGVCAAADRAVGRGGTVLSWDRLASAVGAARDRGTTVVAELWLGAPGIPPEAAEEALARLEGAVDRVIGLRHFDWPADWAEPFWASAPVTLGDAGPDLARRRPVLDPAPPSAERLTALAAALARPLARAGRLAPGRVAGAYLPPPGPHPDSVRGLDPDVVVGRRSARADRALAVNLRTGACSYVSLRVADAIDRYRDGYTLREALRPLSPRAVRALRDGGVLGQVP
;
A
#
# COMPACT_ATOMS: atom_id res chain seq x y z
N MET A 1 11.48 4.80 27.83
CA MET A 1 10.10 4.64 27.30
C MET A 1 10.15 3.71 26.09
N ILE A 2 9.12 2.90 25.84
CA ILE A 2 9.05 2.04 24.65
C ILE A 2 7.92 2.53 23.73
N LEU A 3 8.24 2.78 22.46
CA LEU A 3 7.25 3.02 21.41
C LEU A 3 7.05 1.72 20.65
N ILE A 4 5.80 1.28 20.53
CA ILE A 4 5.46 0.09 19.76
C ILE A 4 4.62 0.51 18.56
N VAL A 5 5.05 0.13 17.36
CA VAL A 5 4.25 0.24 16.13
C VAL A 5 3.59 -1.13 15.90
N PRO A 6 2.27 -1.28 16.13
CA PRO A 6 1.57 -2.54 15.89
C PRO A 6 1.58 -2.90 14.39
N PRO A 7 1.46 -4.20 14.03
CA PRO A 7 1.25 -4.63 12.65
C PRO A 7 0.04 -3.94 12.00
N GLY A 8 0.01 -3.87 10.67
CA GLY A 8 -1.02 -3.16 9.91
C GLY A 8 -0.62 -1.74 9.48
N ALA A 9 0.58 -1.29 9.88
CA ALA A 9 1.25 -0.15 9.26
C ALA A 9 1.90 -0.56 7.92
N ASP A 10 2.23 0.43 7.10
CA ASP A 10 3.01 0.24 5.87
C ASP A 10 4.42 -0.28 6.21
N PRO A 11 4.79 -1.51 5.80
CA PRO A 11 6.10 -2.09 6.15
C PRO A 11 7.27 -1.39 5.46
N THR A 12 7.01 -0.53 4.48
CA THR A 12 8.03 0.28 3.78
C THR A 12 8.29 1.63 4.44
N LEU A 13 7.57 1.94 5.52
CA LEU A 13 7.80 3.14 6.32
C LEU A 13 8.42 2.79 7.67
N ARG A 14 9.21 3.71 8.21
CA ARG A 14 9.78 3.66 9.55
C ARG A 14 9.44 4.94 10.30
N LEU A 15 9.09 4.82 11.57
CA LEU A 15 8.87 5.96 12.44
C LEU A 15 10.20 6.63 12.74
N THR A 16 10.22 7.96 12.64
CA THR A 16 11.45 8.74 12.83
C THR A 16 11.34 9.80 13.90
N GLU A 17 10.13 10.22 14.21
CA GLU A 17 9.86 11.04 15.38
C GLU A 17 9.87 10.14 16.61
N VAL A 18 11.04 10.02 17.22
CA VAL A 18 11.29 9.20 18.40
C VAL A 18 11.72 10.13 19.52
N PRO A 19 10.99 10.20 20.64
CA PRO A 19 11.41 10.97 21.81
C PRO A 19 12.78 10.51 22.31
N ASP A 20 13.59 11.43 22.80
CA ASP A 20 14.94 11.14 23.29
C ASP A 20 14.95 10.01 24.33
N GLY A 21 15.87 9.07 24.17
CA GLY A 21 16.01 7.91 25.05
C GLY A 21 14.87 6.88 24.94
N ALA A 22 13.99 6.99 23.94
CA ALA A 22 12.95 6.00 23.70
C ALA A 22 13.41 4.90 22.72
N THR A 23 12.97 3.67 22.96
CA THR A 23 13.25 2.52 22.09
C THR A 23 12.03 2.24 21.22
N VAL A 24 12.24 2.08 19.92
CA VAL A 24 11.16 1.74 18.96
C VAL A 24 11.14 0.23 18.71
N VAL A 25 9.96 -0.36 18.87
CA VAL A 25 9.64 -1.75 18.54
C VAL A 25 8.60 -1.75 17.42
N ASP A 26 9.07 -1.88 16.18
CA ASP A 26 8.19 -2.01 15.01
C ASP A 26 7.84 -3.49 14.78
N VAL A 27 6.66 -3.89 15.24
CA VAL A 27 6.23 -5.29 15.18
C VAL A 27 5.93 -5.72 13.76
N GLY A 28 5.32 -4.84 12.95
CA GLY A 28 5.00 -5.11 11.55
C GLY A 28 6.25 -5.38 10.72
N ARG A 29 7.27 -4.53 10.83
CA ARG A 29 8.55 -4.73 10.14
C ARG A 29 9.30 -5.96 10.64
N ARG A 30 9.30 -6.24 11.95
CA ARG A 30 9.91 -7.46 12.50
C ARG A 30 9.24 -8.73 11.95
N PHE A 31 7.91 -8.73 11.86
CA PHE A 31 7.14 -9.81 11.26
C PHE A 31 7.50 -10.03 9.79
N VAL A 32 7.53 -8.96 8.98
CA VAL A 32 7.92 -9.04 7.56
C VAL A 32 9.38 -9.49 7.39
N ALA A 33 10.29 -9.02 8.23
CA ALA A 33 11.69 -9.44 8.20
C ALA A 33 11.83 -10.94 8.50
N GLU A 34 11.07 -11.47 9.45
CA GLU A 34 11.08 -12.91 9.74
C GLU A 34 10.48 -13.74 8.60
N LEU A 35 9.36 -13.32 8.00
CA LEU A 35 8.81 -13.97 6.81
C LEU A 35 9.82 -14.01 5.67
N THR A 36 10.52 -12.90 5.45
CA THR A 36 11.57 -12.80 4.43
C THR A 36 12.72 -13.77 4.70
N ARG A 37 13.19 -13.87 5.95
CA ARG A 37 14.23 -14.84 6.35
C ARG A 37 13.77 -16.29 6.15
N GLN A 38 12.54 -16.61 6.53
CA GLN A 38 11.99 -17.95 6.35
C GLN A 38 11.83 -18.30 4.87
N ALA A 39 11.41 -17.34 4.04
CA ALA A 39 11.30 -17.49 2.60
C ALA A 39 12.67 -17.77 1.96
N ALA A 40 13.70 -17.00 2.31
CA ALA A 40 15.07 -17.18 1.82
C ALA A 40 15.66 -18.56 2.20
N ARG A 41 15.29 -19.10 3.37
CA ARG A 41 15.71 -20.44 3.82
C ARG A 41 14.85 -21.59 3.28
N GLY A 42 13.79 -21.30 2.50
CA GLY A 42 12.81 -22.30 2.08
C GLY A 42 11.99 -22.91 3.23
N ALA A 43 12.00 -22.28 4.41
CA ALA A 43 11.33 -22.74 5.61
C ALA A 43 9.91 -22.19 5.76
N LEU A 44 9.55 -21.16 4.98
CA LEU A 44 8.24 -20.54 5.04
C LEU A 44 7.16 -21.50 4.52
N ARG A 45 6.26 -21.89 5.43
CA ARG A 45 5.14 -22.77 5.12
C ARG A 45 3.86 -21.95 5.07
N THR A 46 3.17 -21.98 3.94
CA THR A 46 1.82 -21.41 3.78
C THR A 46 0.80 -22.54 3.76
N ARG A 47 -0.31 -22.40 4.49
CA ARG A 47 -1.30 -23.48 4.67
C ARG A 47 -2.61 -23.27 3.91
N SER A 48 -2.63 -22.40 2.90
CA SER A 48 -3.86 -22.15 2.12
C SER A 48 -4.45 -23.46 1.58
N ARG A 49 -5.77 -23.61 1.70
CA ARG A 49 -6.51 -24.79 1.23
C ARG A 49 -6.89 -24.69 -0.25
N ALA A 50 -7.03 -23.48 -0.79
CA ALA A 50 -7.36 -23.30 -2.20
C ALA A 50 -6.14 -23.62 -3.10
N PRO A 51 -6.30 -24.42 -4.16
CA PRO A 51 -5.18 -24.76 -5.05
C PRO A 51 -4.51 -23.54 -5.69
N GLY A 52 -5.27 -22.54 -6.13
CA GLY A 52 -4.73 -21.31 -6.74
C GLY A 52 -3.88 -20.50 -5.77
N ASP A 53 -4.39 -20.28 -4.56
CA ASP A 53 -3.68 -19.54 -3.51
C ASP A 53 -2.39 -20.24 -3.09
N ARG A 54 -2.37 -21.58 -3.04
CA ARG A 54 -1.12 -22.34 -2.77
C ARG A 54 -0.06 -22.07 -3.83
N LEU A 55 -0.46 -21.99 -5.09
CA LEU A 55 0.46 -21.73 -6.19
C LEU A 55 0.99 -20.29 -6.13
N MET A 56 0.11 -19.32 -5.88
CA MET A 56 0.48 -17.92 -5.65
C MET A 56 1.41 -17.76 -4.45
N ALA A 57 1.12 -18.44 -3.33
CA ALA A 57 1.93 -18.41 -2.12
C ALA A 57 3.32 -19.01 -2.35
N THR A 58 3.41 -20.11 -3.09
CA THR A 58 4.69 -20.73 -3.46
C THR A 58 5.51 -19.80 -4.34
N ALA A 59 4.88 -19.20 -5.36
CA ALA A 59 5.51 -18.21 -6.21
C ALA A 59 5.97 -16.97 -5.41
N GLY A 60 5.11 -16.46 -4.53
CA GLY A 60 5.40 -15.32 -3.67
C GLY A 60 6.54 -15.58 -2.69
N THR A 61 6.61 -16.79 -2.13
CA THR A 61 7.71 -17.21 -1.24
C THR A 61 9.04 -17.19 -1.98
N ARG A 62 9.10 -17.70 -3.21
CA ARG A 62 10.32 -17.64 -4.03
C ARG A 62 10.73 -16.19 -4.34
N ALA A 63 9.78 -15.37 -4.75
CA ALA A 63 10.03 -13.95 -5.03
C ALA A 63 10.51 -13.18 -3.80
N LEU A 64 9.92 -13.44 -2.63
CA LEU A 64 10.26 -12.78 -1.38
C LEU A 64 11.68 -13.14 -0.89
N GLY A 65 12.04 -14.42 -1.01
CA GLY A 65 13.33 -14.96 -0.57
C GLY A 65 14.52 -14.65 -1.50
N ASP A 66 14.25 -14.27 -2.74
CA ASP A 66 15.27 -13.94 -3.74
C ASP A 66 15.73 -12.47 -3.60
N ALA A 67 16.87 -12.27 -2.93
CA ALA A 67 17.42 -10.95 -2.66
C ALA A 67 17.88 -10.19 -3.92
N SER A 68 18.07 -10.89 -5.05
CA SER A 68 18.43 -10.26 -6.33
C SER A 68 17.24 -9.54 -6.99
N ARG A 69 16.02 -9.80 -6.50
CA ARG A 69 14.80 -9.27 -7.12
C ARG A 69 14.58 -7.80 -6.77
N PRO A 70 14.03 -7.01 -7.72
CA PRO A 70 13.60 -5.65 -7.45
C PRO A 70 12.59 -5.57 -6.30
N ARG A 71 12.67 -4.50 -5.49
CA ARG A 71 11.77 -4.21 -4.37
C ARG A 71 10.29 -4.46 -4.68
N LEU A 72 9.80 -3.93 -5.81
CA LEU A 72 8.39 -4.07 -6.20
C LEU A 72 7.96 -5.54 -6.40
N HIS A 73 8.85 -6.37 -6.95
CA HIS A 73 8.60 -7.80 -7.12
C HIS A 73 8.53 -8.52 -5.77
N ARG A 74 9.46 -8.19 -4.87
CA ARG A 74 9.49 -8.75 -3.51
C ARG A 74 8.27 -8.31 -2.69
N LEU A 75 7.80 -7.07 -2.85
CA LEU A 75 6.53 -6.60 -2.28
C LEU A 75 5.34 -7.40 -2.81
N ARG A 76 5.24 -7.64 -4.12
CA ARG A 76 4.18 -8.50 -4.67
C ARG A 76 4.26 -9.93 -4.12
N GLY A 77 5.47 -10.47 -3.98
CA GLY A 77 5.70 -11.76 -3.32
C GLY A 77 5.23 -11.77 -1.86
N LEU A 78 5.55 -10.71 -1.10
CA LEU A 78 5.08 -10.52 0.27
C LEU A 78 3.54 -10.48 0.34
N GLY A 79 2.88 -9.77 -0.57
CA GLY A 79 1.42 -9.74 -0.64
C GLY A 79 0.79 -11.12 -0.87
N ALA A 80 1.36 -11.92 -1.77
CA ALA A 80 0.90 -13.28 -2.03
C ALA A 80 1.13 -14.21 -0.81
N VAL A 81 2.24 -14.03 -0.09
CA VAL A 81 2.52 -14.76 1.15
C VAL A 81 1.51 -14.38 2.24
N LEU A 82 1.31 -13.08 2.51
CA LEU A 82 0.44 -12.58 3.57
C LEU A 82 -1.00 -13.12 3.44
N GLY A 83 -1.54 -13.11 2.22
CA GLY A 83 -2.88 -13.66 1.95
C GLY A 83 -2.98 -15.17 2.22
N ALA A 84 -1.88 -15.90 2.11
CA ALA A 84 -1.83 -17.35 2.30
C ALA A 84 -1.48 -17.79 3.74
N LEU A 85 -1.22 -16.84 4.65
CA LEU A 85 -0.99 -17.10 6.08
C LEU A 85 -2.29 -17.22 6.89
N HIS A 86 -3.44 -16.88 6.32
CA HIS A 86 -4.71 -17.02 7.02
C HIS A 86 -5.07 -18.50 7.22
N GLU A 87 -5.44 -18.87 8.44
CA GLU A 87 -5.93 -20.18 8.82
C GLU A 87 -7.35 -20.08 9.39
N PRO A 88 -8.20 -21.12 9.25
CA PRO A 88 -9.50 -21.15 9.91
C PRO A 88 -9.38 -20.88 11.41
N GLY A 89 -10.20 -19.95 11.92
CA GLY A 89 -10.16 -19.50 13.31
C GLY A 89 -9.28 -18.26 13.54
N HIS A 90 -8.47 -17.83 12.56
CA HIS A 90 -7.81 -16.53 12.67
C HIS A 90 -8.82 -15.39 12.69
N GLY A 91 -8.63 -14.40 13.57
CA GLY A 91 -9.49 -13.22 13.68
C GLY A 91 -9.29 -12.21 12.56
N VAL A 92 -8.20 -12.31 11.80
CA VAL A 92 -7.82 -11.37 10.75
C VAL A 92 -7.26 -12.06 9.51
N ARG A 93 -7.41 -11.39 8.37
CA ARG A 93 -6.79 -11.70 7.07
C ARG A 93 -5.81 -10.59 6.75
N LEU A 94 -4.60 -10.98 6.35
CA LEU A 94 -3.54 -10.04 6.04
C LEU A 94 -3.43 -9.84 4.53
N ARG A 95 -3.24 -8.58 4.14
CA ARG A 95 -2.86 -8.18 2.79
C ARG A 95 -1.62 -7.30 2.93
N LEU A 96 -0.92 -7.04 1.83
CA LEU A 96 0.23 -6.14 1.88
C LEU A 96 -0.18 -4.72 2.29
N ASP A 97 -1.33 -4.29 1.82
CA ASP A 97 -1.84 -2.93 1.94
C ASP A 97 -3.03 -2.77 2.89
N ASP A 98 -3.46 -3.88 3.49
CA ASP A 98 -4.65 -3.91 4.32
C ASP A 98 -4.62 -5.03 5.37
N LEU A 99 -5.50 -4.90 6.35
CA LEU A 99 -5.85 -5.93 7.30
C LEU A 99 -7.37 -5.95 7.40
N GLU A 100 -7.97 -7.09 7.11
CA GLU A 100 -9.41 -7.27 7.16
C GLU A 100 -9.76 -8.20 8.35
N PRO A 101 -10.81 -7.92 9.13
CA PRO A 101 -11.29 -8.86 10.12
C PRO A 101 -11.84 -10.10 9.39
N ALA A 102 -11.71 -11.27 10.01
CA ALA A 102 -12.25 -12.49 9.42
C ALA A 102 -13.78 -12.42 9.29
N ASP A 103 -14.43 -11.80 10.27
CA ASP A 103 -15.86 -11.51 10.35
C ASP A 103 -16.08 -10.08 10.89
N GLY A 104 -17.06 -9.36 10.34
CA GLY A 104 -17.41 -8.00 10.78
C GLY A 104 -16.58 -6.90 10.12
N SER A 105 -16.36 -5.79 10.83
CA SER A 105 -15.69 -4.59 10.32
C SER A 105 -14.71 -3.98 11.32
N LEU A 106 -13.59 -3.41 10.85
CA LEU A 106 -12.72 -2.59 11.69
C LEU A 106 -13.38 -1.27 12.13
N GLU A 107 -14.48 -0.89 11.48
CA GLU A 107 -15.27 0.28 11.87
C GLU A 107 -16.10 0.02 13.14
N SER A 108 -16.26 -1.24 13.59
CA SER A 108 -17.01 -1.61 14.81
C SER A 108 -16.05 -2.01 15.93
N ALA A 109 -16.11 -1.32 17.07
CA ALA A 109 -15.25 -1.63 18.20
C ALA A 109 -15.51 -3.03 18.76
N ALA A 110 -16.77 -3.49 18.76
CA ALA A 110 -17.13 -4.84 19.16
C ALA A 110 -16.48 -5.90 18.25
N ASP A 111 -16.44 -5.66 16.94
CA ASP A 111 -15.84 -6.57 15.97
C ASP A 111 -14.32 -6.59 16.10
N VAL A 112 -13.71 -5.42 16.32
CA VAL A 112 -12.28 -5.28 16.62
C VAL A 112 -11.90 -6.07 17.88
N LEU A 113 -12.69 -5.98 18.95
CA LEU A 113 -12.44 -6.74 20.19
C LEU A 113 -12.52 -8.26 19.96
N ARG A 114 -13.44 -8.72 19.11
CA ARG A 114 -13.56 -10.13 18.71
C ARG A 114 -12.37 -10.57 17.86
N ALA A 115 -12.00 -9.79 16.85
CA ALA A 115 -10.84 -10.06 16.00
C ALA A 115 -9.54 -10.14 16.81
N ALA A 116 -9.36 -9.24 17.79
CA ALA A 116 -8.19 -9.20 18.67
C ALA A 116 -8.17 -10.31 19.75
N ALA A 117 -9.28 -11.01 19.96
CA ALA A 117 -9.36 -12.15 20.89
C ALA A 117 -9.08 -13.49 20.20
N ALA A 118 -9.23 -13.55 18.87
CA ALA A 118 -8.91 -14.72 18.07
C ALA A 118 -7.43 -14.73 17.67
N PRO A 119 -6.85 -15.91 17.35
CA PRO A 119 -5.47 -16.00 16.88
C PRO A 119 -5.23 -15.17 15.61
N ALA A 120 -4.01 -14.68 15.42
CA ALA A 120 -3.61 -13.95 14.22
C ALA A 120 -2.25 -14.42 13.69
N PRO A 121 -1.99 -14.29 12.38
CA PRO A 121 -0.70 -14.72 11.80
C PRO A 121 0.53 -14.03 12.41
N TYR A 122 0.36 -12.87 13.05
CA TYR A 122 1.43 -12.08 13.66
C TYR A 122 1.59 -12.30 15.17
N ASP A 123 0.84 -13.23 15.80
CA ASP A 123 0.85 -13.41 17.26
C ASP A 123 2.25 -13.71 17.82
N GLY A 124 3.06 -14.49 17.10
CA GLY A 124 4.46 -14.74 17.49
C GLY A 124 5.30 -13.46 17.54
N ALA A 125 5.06 -12.52 16.62
CA ALA A 125 5.74 -11.22 16.63
C ALA A 125 5.23 -10.33 17.78
N LEU A 126 3.93 -10.37 18.11
CA LEU A 126 3.38 -9.66 19.28
C LEU A 126 3.96 -10.20 20.59
N ALA A 127 4.06 -11.53 20.72
CA ALA A 127 4.65 -12.17 21.89
C ALA A 127 6.13 -11.78 22.07
N GLY A 128 6.91 -11.80 20.99
CA GLY A 128 8.30 -11.34 21.01
C GLY A 128 8.42 -9.86 21.39
N ALA A 129 7.59 -8.99 20.80
CA ALA A 129 7.55 -7.56 21.15
C ALA A 129 7.18 -7.35 22.63
N CYS A 130 6.24 -8.14 23.15
CA CYS A 130 5.89 -8.12 24.56
C CYS A 130 7.05 -8.54 25.47
N ALA A 131 7.80 -9.58 25.10
CA ALA A 131 8.93 -10.07 25.88
C ALA A 131 10.07 -9.03 25.99
N ASP A 132 10.25 -8.21 24.96
CA ASP A 132 11.26 -7.13 24.94
C ASP A 132 10.91 -5.94 25.85
N VAL A 133 9.67 -5.81 26.31
CA VAL A 133 9.24 -4.67 27.14
C VAL A 133 9.61 -4.92 28.61
N PRO A 134 10.48 -4.07 29.21
CA PRO A 134 10.79 -4.16 30.63
C PRO A 134 9.56 -3.98 31.51
N ARG A 135 9.56 -4.65 32.69
CA ARG A 135 8.53 -4.41 33.70
C ARG A 135 8.54 -2.93 34.13
N ALA A 136 7.35 -2.41 34.45
CA ALA A 136 7.12 -1.02 34.82
C ALA A 136 7.59 0.02 33.77
N ALA A 137 7.68 -0.35 32.49
CA ALA A 137 7.95 0.59 31.42
C ALA A 137 6.73 1.49 31.14
N VAL A 138 6.98 2.71 30.67
CA VAL A 138 5.98 3.51 29.94
C VAL A 138 5.95 3.00 28.50
N VAL A 139 4.79 2.51 28.07
CA VAL A 139 4.57 1.96 26.73
C VAL A 139 3.63 2.87 25.96
N ARG A 140 4.05 3.28 24.77
CA ARG A 140 3.23 4.08 23.85
C ARG A 140 2.96 3.30 22.58
N LEU A 141 1.68 3.02 22.29
CA LEU A 141 1.27 2.36 21.04
C LEU A 141 1.00 3.43 19.97
N VAL A 142 1.63 3.26 18.80
CA VAL A 142 1.52 4.16 17.66
C VAL A 142 0.46 3.64 16.69
N VAL A 143 -0.73 4.26 16.70
CA VAL A 143 -1.90 3.86 15.90
C VAL A 143 -2.25 4.97 14.91
N GLU A 144 -1.68 4.84 13.71
CA GLU A 144 -1.85 5.74 12.57
C GLU A 144 -2.99 5.33 11.64
N ARG A 145 -3.39 4.06 11.68
CA ARG A 145 -4.40 3.47 10.79
C ARG A 145 -5.29 2.49 11.55
N GLU A 146 -6.52 2.30 11.07
CA GLU A 146 -7.49 1.33 11.62
C GLU A 146 -6.95 -0.11 11.60
N GLN A 147 -6.13 -0.46 10.60
CA GLN A 147 -5.53 -1.79 10.42
C GLN A 147 -4.67 -2.21 11.63
N GLN A 148 -4.20 -1.25 12.43
CA GLN A 148 -3.36 -1.50 13.59
C GLN A 148 -4.15 -1.82 14.86
N VAL A 149 -5.46 -1.55 14.89
CA VAL A 149 -6.25 -1.55 16.11
C VAL A 149 -6.41 -2.95 16.72
N PRO A 150 -6.67 -4.04 15.95
CA PRO A 150 -6.75 -5.37 16.54
C PRO A 150 -5.46 -5.77 17.27
N ALA A 151 -4.32 -5.50 16.66
CA ALA A 151 -3.02 -5.79 17.28
C ALA A 151 -2.69 -4.84 18.44
N ALA A 152 -3.08 -3.56 18.36
CA ALA A 152 -2.95 -2.61 19.46
C ALA A 152 -3.75 -3.06 20.69
N VAL A 153 -4.97 -3.59 20.48
CA VAL A 153 -5.80 -4.17 21.54
C VAL A 153 -5.12 -5.39 22.16
N ALA A 154 -4.60 -6.33 21.35
CA ALA A 154 -3.90 -7.51 21.83
C ALA A 154 -2.64 -7.14 22.64
N LEU A 155 -1.87 -6.17 22.16
CA LEU A 155 -0.70 -5.62 22.86
C LEU A 155 -1.10 -5.00 24.20
N ALA A 156 -2.12 -4.14 24.22
CA ALA A 156 -2.59 -3.51 25.44
C ALA A 156 -3.00 -4.55 26.49
N ARG A 157 -3.84 -5.54 26.11
CA ARG A 157 -4.23 -6.64 27.01
C ARG A 157 -3.01 -7.36 27.61
N ALA A 158 -1.99 -7.64 26.80
CA ALA A 158 -0.79 -8.34 27.24
C ALA A 158 0.15 -7.47 28.10
N LEU A 159 0.15 -6.15 27.90
CA LEU A 159 1.09 -5.22 28.51
C LEU A 159 0.54 -4.54 29.77
N LEU A 160 -0.78 -4.33 29.86
CA LEU A 160 -1.45 -3.68 30.99
C LEU A 160 -1.01 -4.23 32.37
N PRO A 161 -0.89 -5.54 32.61
CA PRO A 161 -0.53 -6.05 33.95
C PRO A 161 0.90 -5.72 34.41
N ARG A 162 1.76 -5.22 33.52
CA ARG A 162 3.19 -5.02 33.78
C ARG A 162 3.75 -3.68 33.34
N ALA A 163 3.04 -2.95 32.48
CA ALA A 163 3.41 -1.60 32.12
C ALA A 163 3.11 -0.66 33.30
N ARG A 164 3.99 0.31 33.54
CA ARG A 164 3.70 1.39 34.51
C ARG A 164 2.59 2.30 33.97
N ARG A 165 2.55 2.48 32.66
CA ARG A 165 1.58 3.31 31.95
C ARG A 165 1.45 2.85 30.51
N LEU A 166 0.22 2.84 30.02
CA LEU A 166 -0.09 2.68 28.60
C LEU A 166 -0.52 4.04 28.01
N GLU A 167 0.04 4.38 26.86
CA GLU A 167 -0.31 5.57 26.10
C GLU A 167 -0.67 5.19 24.66
N LEU A 168 -1.62 5.91 24.07
CA LEU A 168 -2.00 5.80 22.66
C LEU A 168 -1.63 7.09 21.94
N THR A 169 -0.98 6.98 20.78
CA THR A 169 -0.67 8.12 19.92
C THR A 169 -0.97 7.80 18.46
N GLY A 170 -0.99 8.84 17.65
CA GLY A 170 -1.11 8.75 16.20
C GLY A 170 -2.41 9.35 15.67
N ARG A 171 -2.45 9.55 14.36
CA ARG A 171 -3.55 10.27 13.68
C ARG A 171 -4.89 9.59 13.87
N TRP A 172 -4.95 8.28 13.61
CA TRP A 172 -6.20 7.54 13.71
C TRP A 172 -6.68 7.44 15.16
N ALA A 173 -5.76 7.20 16.11
CA ALA A 173 -6.10 7.20 17.53
C ALA A 173 -6.60 8.56 18.03
N THR A 174 -6.02 9.66 17.56
CA THR A 174 -6.46 11.01 17.91
C THR A 174 -7.87 11.28 17.38
N ALA A 175 -8.15 10.90 16.12
CA ALA A 175 -9.47 11.09 15.51
C ALA A 175 -10.59 10.27 16.17
N HIS A 176 -10.26 9.10 16.72
CA HIS A 176 -11.22 8.18 17.37
C HIS A 176 -11.06 8.12 18.89
N ALA A 177 -10.41 9.13 19.49
CA ALA A 177 -10.12 9.17 20.92
C ALA A 177 -11.33 8.87 21.82
N PRO A 178 -12.55 9.41 21.58
CA PRO A 178 -13.72 9.09 22.38
C PRO A 178 -14.08 7.59 22.34
N ALA A 179 -14.19 7.01 21.15
CA ALA A 179 -14.54 5.60 20.99
C ALA A 179 -13.46 4.66 21.57
N LEU A 180 -12.18 5.00 21.40
CA LEU A 180 -11.07 4.25 21.98
C LEU A 180 -11.07 4.29 23.50
N GLY A 181 -11.45 5.41 24.12
CA GLY A 181 -11.57 5.51 25.58
C GLY A 181 -12.63 4.58 26.18
N HIS A 182 -13.60 4.15 25.38
CA HIS A 182 -14.63 3.19 25.80
C HIS A 182 -14.24 1.72 25.61
N LEU A 183 -13.13 1.44 24.91
CA LEU A 183 -12.63 0.08 24.77
C LEU A 183 -11.97 -0.39 26.08
N PRO A 184 -12.39 -1.54 26.67
CA PRO A 184 -11.85 -1.98 27.96
C PRO A 184 -10.30 -2.06 28.02
N PRO A 185 -9.58 -2.53 26.97
CA PRO A 185 -8.11 -2.55 26.97
C PRO A 185 -7.44 -1.17 26.95
N PHE A 186 -8.19 -0.10 26.68
CA PHE A 186 -7.69 1.27 26.58
C PHE A 186 -8.36 2.23 27.57
N ALA A 187 -9.26 1.74 28.44
CA ALA A 187 -10.03 2.58 29.37
C ALA A 187 -9.13 3.47 30.25
N ASP A 188 -7.99 2.93 30.70
CA ASP A 188 -7.00 3.65 31.52
C ASP A 188 -5.81 4.18 30.69
N ALA A 189 -5.83 4.03 29.37
CA ALA A 189 -4.73 4.48 28.51
C ALA A 189 -4.77 6.00 28.33
N ARG A 190 -3.60 6.65 28.42
CA ARG A 190 -3.50 8.08 28.12
C ARG A 190 -3.46 8.28 26.61
N LEU A 191 -4.45 8.93 26.03
CA LEU A 191 -4.39 9.43 24.66
C LEU A 191 -3.49 10.66 24.59
N THR A 192 -2.38 10.55 23.87
CA THR A 192 -1.47 11.65 23.56
C THR A 192 -1.69 12.08 22.11
N PRO A 193 -2.12 13.33 21.84
CA PRO A 193 -2.24 13.80 20.47
C PRO A 193 -0.89 13.70 19.76
N ALA A 194 -0.88 13.19 18.53
CA ALA A 194 0.23 13.42 17.61
C ALA A 194 -0.06 14.75 16.90
N PRO A 195 0.59 15.87 17.25
CA PRO A 195 0.32 17.15 16.59
C PRO A 195 0.60 17.02 15.09
N ARG A 196 -0.46 17.02 14.27
CA ARG A 196 -0.46 16.97 12.80
C ARG A 196 0.23 15.74 12.15
N GLY A 197 0.39 14.66 12.92
CA GLY A 197 0.89 13.36 12.45
C GLY A 197 2.36 13.12 12.70
N LEU A 198 2.71 11.86 12.95
CA LEU A 198 4.10 11.45 13.20
C LEU A 198 4.95 11.54 11.93
N ALA A 199 6.24 11.83 12.08
CA ALA A 199 7.17 11.82 10.96
C ALA A 199 7.61 10.39 10.56
N TRP A 200 7.41 10.04 9.29
CA TRP A 200 7.79 8.77 8.70
C TRP A 200 8.85 8.96 7.63
N GLU A 201 9.68 7.94 7.43
CA GLU A 201 10.59 7.85 6.28
C GLU A 201 10.47 6.51 5.59
N LEU A 202 10.82 6.49 4.32
CA LEU A 202 10.99 5.27 3.56
C LEU A 202 12.17 4.48 4.13
N ALA A 203 11.91 3.21 4.37
CA ALA A 203 12.91 2.25 4.76
C ALA A 203 12.49 0.89 4.20
N ASP A 204 13.26 0.35 3.26
CA ASP A 204 12.92 -0.92 2.62
C ASP A 204 12.92 -2.07 3.67
N PRO A 205 11.82 -2.85 3.78
CA PRO A 205 11.71 -3.93 4.77
C PRO A 205 12.66 -5.09 4.47
N PHE A 206 13.31 -5.11 3.31
CA PHE A 206 14.15 -6.21 2.85
C PHE A 206 15.65 -5.93 2.92
N GLY A 207 16.07 -4.73 3.35
CA GLY A 207 17.47 -4.29 3.43
C GLY A 207 17.63 -2.85 2.95
N PRO A 208 18.83 -2.25 3.03
CA PRO A 208 19.04 -0.87 2.60
C PRO A 208 18.73 -0.64 1.12
N ALA A 209 18.03 0.45 0.79
CA ALA A 209 17.69 0.86 -0.58
C ALA A 209 18.14 2.31 -0.89
N PRO A 210 18.32 2.69 -2.17
CA PRO A 210 18.77 4.04 -2.55
C PRO A 210 17.87 5.19 -2.09
N ASP A 211 16.58 4.90 -1.90
CA ASP A 211 15.57 5.87 -1.46
C ASP A 211 15.35 5.87 0.06
N ASP A 212 16.13 5.09 0.82
CA ASP A 212 16.03 5.05 2.28
C ASP A 212 16.33 6.44 2.89
N GLY A 213 15.57 6.79 3.92
CA GLY A 213 15.66 8.11 4.57
C GLY A 213 14.89 9.21 3.86
N LEU A 214 14.25 8.93 2.71
CA LEU A 214 13.31 9.88 2.10
C LEU A 214 12.08 10.03 2.99
N ARG A 215 11.78 11.25 3.43
CA ARG A 215 10.62 11.49 4.31
C ARG A 215 9.32 11.22 3.57
N TRP A 216 8.35 10.61 4.25
CA TRP A 216 7.06 10.29 3.68
C TRP A 216 5.94 11.14 4.27
N ARG A 217 5.21 11.83 3.39
CA ARG A 217 4.00 12.58 3.73
C ARG A 217 2.75 11.79 3.35
N GLU A 218 2.03 11.29 4.35
CA GLU A 218 0.90 10.37 4.13
C GLU A 218 -0.35 11.09 3.63
N ARG A 219 -0.63 12.32 4.08
CA ARG A 219 -1.79 13.12 3.68
C ARG A 219 -1.37 14.50 3.21
N ALA A 220 -2.14 15.06 2.29
CA ALA A 220 -1.95 16.44 1.85
C ALA A 220 -2.16 17.47 2.99
N ALA A 221 -2.91 17.13 4.04
CA ALA A 221 -3.06 18.01 5.20
C ALA A 221 -1.92 17.89 6.23
N ASP A 222 -1.05 16.88 6.11
CA ASP A 222 0.09 16.73 7.02
C ASP A 222 1.14 17.82 6.76
N PRO A 223 1.94 18.21 7.78
CA PRO A 223 3.03 19.15 7.63
C PRO A 223 4.03 18.67 6.58
N LEU A 224 4.64 19.63 5.90
CA LEU A 224 5.71 19.34 4.97
C LEU A 224 6.93 18.82 5.72
N PRO A 225 7.49 17.67 5.32
CA PRO A 225 8.72 17.19 5.93
C PRO A 225 9.88 18.15 5.65
N SER A 226 10.80 18.25 6.61
CA SER A 226 12.07 18.95 6.41
C SER A 226 13.00 18.11 5.52
N GLY A 227 13.52 18.71 4.43
CA GLY A 227 14.46 18.06 3.52
C GLY A 227 13.78 17.22 2.42
N PRO A 228 14.52 16.31 1.74
CA PRO A 228 13.98 15.49 0.67
C PRO A 228 12.78 14.65 1.14
N TRP A 229 11.69 14.71 0.38
CA TRP A 229 10.46 14.00 0.72
C TRP A 229 9.71 13.46 -0.50
N ALA A 230 8.79 12.55 -0.24
CA ALA A 230 7.79 12.04 -1.17
C ALA A 230 6.46 11.87 -0.45
N GLY A 231 5.36 11.83 -1.17
CA GLY A 231 4.07 11.63 -0.51
C GLY A 231 2.86 12.06 -1.30
N ARG A 232 1.74 12.19 -0.59
CA ARG A 232 0.47 12.61 -1.17
C ARG A 232 0.38 14.13 -1.26
N VAL A 233 -0.07 14.61 -2.41
CA VAL A 233 -0.20 16.03 -2.74
C VAL A 233 -1.61 16.29 -3.27
N GLY A 234 -2.22 17.39 -2.84
CA GLY A 234 -3.52 17.83 -3.36
C GLY A 234 -3.36 18.54 -4.71
N LEU A 235 -4.40 18.53 -5.57
CA LEU A 235 -4.31 19.21 -6.87
C LEU A 235 -4.05 20.72 -6.74
N ARG A 236 -4.59 21.36 -5.70
CA ARG A 236 -4.32 22.79 -5.42
C ARG A 236 -2.84 23.05 -5.15
N GLU A 237 -2.20 22.18 -4.38
CA GLU A 237 -0.77 22.25 -4.05
C GLU A 237 0.11 21.94 -5.26
N LEU A 238 -0.32 21.03 -6.15
CA LEU A 238 0.38 20.76 -7.40
C LEU A 238 0.43 22.01 -8.30
N VAL A 239 -0.69 22.74 -8.41
CA VAL A 239 -0.82 23.93 -9.28
C VAL A 239 -0.20 25.19 -8.69
N GLY A 240 -0.38 25.42 -7.38
CA GLY A 240 0.13 26.63 -6.70
C GLY A 240 1.60 26.54 -6.30
N GLY A 241 2.25 25.40 -6.51
CA GLY A 241 3.48 25.06 -5.79
C GLY A 241 3.17 24.66 -4.34
N VAL A 242 4.14 24.04 -3.68
CA VAL A 242 4.03 23.63 -2.28
C VAL A 242 4.01 24.88 -1.39
N VAL A 243 2.82 25.46 -1.20
CA VAL A 243 2.61 26.63 -0.34
C VAL A 243 2.40 26.13 1.09
N PRO A 244 3.25 26.50 2.06
CA PRO A 244 3.01 26.13 3.45
C PRO A 244 1.82 26.92 4.02
N GLU A 245 0.84 26.24 4.59
CA GLU A 245 -0.08 26.84 5.55
C GLU A 245 0.53 26.78 6.96
N THR A 246 1.23 27.84 7.33
CA THR A 246 1.06 28.35 8.69
C THR A 246 0.09 29.51 8.59
N ALA A 247 -1.07 29.38 9.24
CA ALA A 247 -2.04 30.45 9.36
C ALA A 247 -1.32 31.70 9.91
N GLY A 248 -1.10 32.70 9.06
CA GLY A 248 -0.54 34.01 9.43
C GLY A 248 0.82 34.39 8.82
N ALA A 249 1.52 33.55 8.07
CA ALA A 249 2.77 33.95 7.41
C ALA A 249 2.53 34.35 5.95
N ALA A 250 3.11 35.49 5.54
CA ALA A 250 3.01 36.05 4.20
C ALA A 250 3.32 35.00 3.10
N VAL A 251 2.57 35.05 2.01
CA VAL A 251 2.77 34.22 0.81
C VAL A 251 4.16 34.51 0.25
N GLU A 252 5.15 33.66 0.56
CA GLU A 252 6.44 33.68 -0.13
C GLU A 252 6.22 33.24 -1.59
N THR A 253 6.35 34.18 -2.52
CA THR A 253 6.12 33.99 -3.96
C THR A 253 7.30 33.36 -4.71
N SER A 254 8.40 33.03 -4.02
CA SER A 254 9.58 32.42 -4.65
C SER A 254 9.59 30.90 -4.44
N PRO A 255 9.63 30.09 -5.53
CA PRO A 255 9.75 28.65 -5.43
C PRO A 255 11.12 28.28 -4.85
N ARG A 256 11.10 27.68 -3.66
CA ARG A 256 12.27 27.13 -2.98
C ARG A 256 12.48 25.67 -3.46
N PRO A 257 13.61 25.34 -4.14
CA PRO A 257 13.84 24.00 -4.71
C PRO A 257 13.77 22.86 -3.68
N ASP A 258 14.12 23.16 -2.43
CA ASP A 258 14.11 22.26 -1.28
C ASP A 258 12.70 21.88 -0.78
N ARG A 259 11.64 22.49 -1.30
CA ARG A 259 10.25 22.19 -0.91
C ARG A 259 9.52 21.25 -1.85
N HIS A 260 10.08 20.90 -3.01
CA HIS A 260 9.42 20.02 -3.97
C HIS A 260 9.67 18.54 -3.64
N PRO A 261 8.64 17.67 -3.75
CA PRO A 261 8.83 16.25 -3.51
C PRO A 261 9.60 15.59 -4.65
N ARG A 262 10.36 14.52 -4.34
CA ARG A 262 10.92 13.63 -5.37
C ARG A 262 9.83 12.84 -6.09
N LEU A 263 8.77 12.50 -5.36
CA LEU A 263 7.59 11.79 -5.86
C LEU A 263 6.32 12.39 -5.26
N ALA A 264 5.40 12.83 -6.13
CA ALA A 264 4.07 13.30 -5.75
C ALA A 264 3.02 12.26 -6.16
N VAL A 265 2.21 11.81 -5.18
CA VAL A 265 1.04 10.97 -5.41
C VAL A 265 -0.23 11.83 -5.36
N ILE A 266 -0.90 11.98 -6.50
CA ILE A 266 -2.16 12.71 -6.59
C ILE A 266 -3.36 11.77 -6.64
N GLY A 267 -4.45 12.14 -5.98
CA GLY A 267 -5.73 11.44 -6.06
C GLY A 267 -6.69 12.22 -6.96
N VAL A 268 -7.15 11.58 -8.04
CA VAL A 268 -8.03 12.20 -9.03
C VAL A 268 -9.31 11.39 -9.14
N CYS A 269 -10.47 12.03 -9.03
CA CYS A 269 -11.79 11.42 -9.21
C CYS A 269 -12.37 11.60 -10.62
N ALA A 270 -11.72 12.47 -11.42
CA ALA A 270 -11.91 12.80 -12.85
C ALA A 270 -13.31 12.59 -13.47
N ALA A 271 -13.84 13.68 -14.03
CA ALA A 271 -14.99 13.65 -14.93
C ALA A 271 -14.53 13.77 -16.41
N ALA A 272 -15.48 13.59 -17.34
CA ALA A 272 -15.21 13.57 -18.77
C ALA A 272 -14.61 14.88 -19.32
N ASP A 273 -14.71 16.03 -18.65
CA ASP A 273 -14.22 17.33 -19.13
C ASP A 273 -13.19 17.98 -18.19
N ARG A 274 -13.06 17.48 -16.95
CA ARG A 274 -12.24 18.10 -15.91
C ARG A 274 -11.62 17.08 -14.95
N ALA A 275 -10.46 17.42 -14.43
CA ALA A 275 -9.82 16.69 -13.35
C ALA A 275 -10.30 17.23 -12.00
N VAL A 276 -10.95 16.39 -11.20
CA VAL A 276 -11.35 16.73 -9.83
C VAL A 276 -10.44 16.00 -8.87
N GLY A 277 -9.75 16.72 -8.00
CA GLY A 277 -8.91 16.15 -6.97
C GLY A 277 -9.76 15.49 -5.89
N ARG A 278 -9.20 14.51 -5.17
CA ARG A 278 -9.92 13.85 -4.07
C ARG A 278 -10.56 14.85 -3.11
N GLY A 279 -9.85 15.90 -2.72
CA GLY A 279 -10.35 16.98 -1.85
C GLY A 279 -11.28 18.01 -2.54
N GLY A 280 -11.83 17.72 -3.72
CA GLY A 280 -12.79 18.58 -4.40
C GLY A 280 -12.20 19.73 -5.23
N THR A 281 -10.88 19.87 -5.33
CA THR A 281 -10.27 20.88 -6.22
C THR A 281 -10.52 20.55 -7.68
N VAL A 282 -11.08 21.47 -8.46
CA VAL A 282 -11.41 21.27 -9.88
C VAL A 282 -10.38 21.97 -10.77
N LEU A 283 -9.86 21.25 -11.78
CA LEU A 283 -8.93 21.74 -12.80
C LEU A 283 -9.38 21.30 -14.20
N SER A 284 -9.05 22.08 -15.23
CA SER A 284 -9.06 21.56 -16.60
C SER A 284 -7.93 20.54 -16.80
N TRP A 285 -8.09 19.64 -17.78
CA TRP A 285 -7.04 18.68 -18.12
C TRP A 285 -5.75 19.35 -18.59
N ASP A 286 -5.84 20.43 -19.36
CA ASP A 286 -4.66 21.20 -19.79
C ASP A 286 -3.91 21.81 -18.61
N ARG A 287 -4.64 22.33 -17.62
CA ARG A 287 -4.05 22.91 -16.42
C ARG A 287 -3.39 21.83 -15.56
N LEU A 288 -3.98 20.64 -15.46
CA LEU A 288 -3.33 19.50 -14.81
C LEU A 288 -2.05 19.11 -15.54
N ALA A 289 -2.10 18.93 -16.86
CA ALA A 289 -0.93 18.56 -17.68
C ALA A 289 0.20 19.59 -17.56
N SER A 290 -0.12 20.89 -17.61
CA SER A 290 0.83 21.98 -17.40
C SER A 290 1.47 21.94 -16.02
N ALA A 291 0.67 21.73 -14.95
CA ALA A 291 1.19 21.63 -13.59
C ALA A 291 2.09 20.40 -13.39
N VAL A 292 1.75 19.27 -14.01
CA VAL A 292 2.61 18.07 -14.01
C VAL A 292 3.91 18.34 -14.77
N GLY A 293 3.86 18.99 -15.94
CA GLY A 293 5.05 19.41 -16.68
C GLY A 293 5.98 20.27 -15.83
N ALA A 294 5.45 21.30 -15.18
CA ALA A 294 6.21 22.16 -14.28
C ALA A 294 6.80 21.42 -13.07
N ALA A 295 6.14 20.36 -12.58
CA ALA A 295 6.68 19.52 -11.51
C ALA A 295 7.83 18.64 -12.02
N ARG A 296 7.70 18.07 -13.23
CA ARG A 296 8.77 17.29 -13.89
C ARG A 296 10.01 18.11 -14.15
N ASP A 297 9.86 19.36 -14.59
CA ASP A 297 10.97 20.30 -14.81
C ASP A 297 11.78 20.57 -13.53
N ARG A 298 11.18 20.31 -12.36
CA ARG A 298 11.81 20.42 -11.04
C ARG A 298 12.33 19.08 -10.49
N GLY A 299 12.29 18.02 -11.29
CA GLY A 299 12.72 16.68 -10.91
C GLY A 299 11.71 15.88 -10.07
N THR A 300 10.45 16.31 -10.01
CA THR A 300 9.37 15.54 -9.34
C THR A 300 8.78 14.52 -10.29
N THR A 301 8.74 13.24 -9.89
CA THR A 301 7.87 12.24 -10.53
C THR A 301 6.44 12.42 -10.02
N VAL A 302 5.46 12.52 -10.90
CA VAL A 302 4.04 12.62 -10.56
C VAL A 302 3.31 11.35 -10.95
N VAL A 303 2.76 10.66 -9.96
CA VAL A 303 1.94 9.46 -10.14
C VAL A 303 0.53 9.72 -9.62
N ALA A 304 -0.45 9.00 -10.18
CA ALA A 304 -1.85 9.22 -9.83
C ALA A 304 -2.58 7.95 -9.41
N GLU A 305 -3.50 8.11 -8.47
CA GLU A 305 -4.56 7.15 -8.18
C GLU A 305 -5.88 7.69 -8.74
N LEU A 306 -6.60 6.87 -9.49
CA LEU A 306 -7.95 7.17 -9.95
C LEU A 306 -8.97 6.70 -8.92
N TRP A 307 -9.82 7.61 -8.45
CA TRP A 307 -10.85 7.38 -7.45
C TRP A 307 -12.23 7.31 -8.12
N LEU A 308 -12.91 6.18 -7.95
CA LEU A 308 -14.16 5.83 -8.61
C LEU A 308 -15.36 6.05 -7.69
N GLY A 309 -16.46 6.56 -8.24
CA GLY A 309 -17.72 6.73 -7.49
C GLY A 309 -17.79 7.98 -6.62
N ALA A 310 -17.00 9.01 -6.95
CA ALA A 310 -17.13 10.31 -6.29
C ALA A 310 -18.49 10.98 -6.60
N PRO A 311 -19.02 11.83 -5.69
CA PRO A 311 -20.34 12.42 -5.84
C PRO A 311 -20.51 13.15 -7.17
N GLY A 312 -21.58 12.83 -7.92
CA GLY A 312 -21.90 13.48 -9.20
C GLY A 312 -21.00 13.08 -10.37
N ILE A 313 -20.11 12.09 -10.21
CA ILE A 313 -19.29 11.56 -11.31
C ILE A 313 -19.85 10.22 -11.82
N PRO A 314 -20.30 10.16 -13.09
CA PRO A 314 -20.85 8.93 -13.66
C PRO A 314 -19.75 7.87 -13.88
N PRO A 315 -20.00 6.58 -13.61
CA PRO A 315 -19.06 5.47 -13.87
C PRO A 315 -18.52 5.43 -15.30
N GLU A 316 -19.35 5.82 -16.27
CA GLU A 316 -19.06 5.81 -17.70
C GLU A 316 -17.89 6.73 -18.06
N ALA A 317 -17.62 7.77 -17.25
CA ALA A 317 -16.51 8.68 -17.46
C ALA A 317 -15.14 8.08 -17.07
N ALA A 318 -15.09 6.94 -16.38
CA ALA A 318 -13.86 6.42 -15.79
C ALA A 318 -12.82 5.96 -16.82
N GLU A 319 -13.24 5.38 -17.95
CA GLU A 319 -12.33 4.95 -19.03
C GLU A 319 -11.66 6.15 -19.71
N GLU A 320 -12.45 7.16 -20.08
CA GLU A 320 -11.93 8.39 -20.68
C GLU A 320 -11.03 9.16 -19.70
N ALA A 321 -11.47 9.26 -18.44
CA ALA A 321 -10.68 9.85 -17.36
C ALA A 321 -9.34 9.15 -17.18
N LEU A 322 -9.31 7.81 -17.22
CA LEU A 322 -8.08 7.03 -17.14
C LEU A 322 -7.16 7.35 -18.32
N ALA A 323 -7.66 7.32 -19.54
CA ALA A 323 -6.87 7.60 -20.74
C ALA A 323 -6.24 9.01 -20.70
N ARG A 324 -7.01 10.02 -20.29
CA ARG A 324 -6.50 11.39 -20.12
C ARG A 324 -5.46 11.50 -19.01
N LEU A 325 -5.70 10.81 -17.90
CA LEU A 325 -4.76 10.79 -16.78
C LEU A 325 -3.44 10.13 -17.19
N GLU A 326 -3.48 9.01 -17.93
CA GLU A 326 -2.28 8.34 -18.46
C GLU A 326 -1.48 9.23 -19.42
N GLY A 327 -2.13 10.15 -20.14
CA GLY A 327 -1.45 11.17 -20.96
C GLY A 327 -0.88 12.34 -20.15
N ALA A 328 -1.41 12.62 -18.96
CA ALA A 328 -1.01 13.76 -18.14
C ALA A 328 0.13 13.43 -17.16
N VAL A 329 0.08 12.27 -16.49
CA VAL A 329 1.01 11.89 -15.40
C VAL A 329 2.06 10.87 -15.83
N ASP A 330 3.07 10.60 -14.99
CA ASP A 330 4.11 9.61 -15.31
C ASP A 330 3.56 8.18 -15.26
N ARG A 331 2.64 7.93 -14.33
CA ARG A 331 2.03 6.62 -14.13
C ARG A 331 0.72 6.72 -13.36
N VAL A 332 -0.29 6.00 -13.82
CA VAL A 332 -1.46 5.66 -13.00
C VAL A 332 -1.14 4.40 -12.20
N ILE A 333 -1.03 4.56 -10.89
CA ILE A 333 -0.50 3.54 -9.97
C ILE A 333 -1.58 2.76 -9.23
N GLY A 334 -2.83 3.24 -9.23
CA GLY A 334 -3.89 2.60 -8.47
C GLY A 334 -5.28 3.07 -8.84
N LEU A 335 -6.25 2.21 -8.56
CA LEU A 335 -7.69 2.47 -8.64
C LEU A 335 -8.25 2.33 -7.23
N ARG A 336 -9.09 3.28 -6.81
CA ARG A 336 -9.69 3.29 -5.46
C ARG A 336 -11.16 3.63 -5.54
N HIS A 337 -11.93 3.16 -4.57
CA HIS A 337 -13.28 3.66 -4.37
C HIS A 337 -13.20 4.98 -3.62
N PHE A 338 -13.98 5.97 -4.05
CA PHE A 338 -14.19 7.18 -3.30
C PHE A 338 -14.91 6.85 -1.99
N ASP A 339 -14.31 7.28 -0.90
CA ASP A 339 -14.89 7.30 0.43
C ASP A 339 -14.89 8.74 0.94
N TRP A 340 -16.00 9.13 1.56
CA TRP A 340 -16.11 10.40 2.25
C TRP A 340 -15.49 10.25 3.65
N PRO A 341 -14.33 10.85 3.94
CA PRO A 341 -13.69 10.70 5.25
C PRO A 341 -14.59 11.21 6.38
N ALA A 342 -14.59 10.52 7.52
CA ALA A 342 -15.42 10.93 8.67
C ALA A 342 -15.07 12.33 9.22
N ASP A 343 -13.82 12.78 9.03
CA ASP A 343 -13.33 14.10 9.42
C ASP A 343 -13.70 15.23 8.43
N TRP A 344 -14.28 14.91 7.27
CA TRP A 344 -14.83 15.91 6.35
C TRP A 344 -16.23 16.33 6.80
N ALA A 345 -16.28 17.42 7.56
CA ALA A 345 -17.52 17.97 8.10
C ALA A 345 -18.32 18.77 7.06
N GLU A 346 -17.65 19.43 6.11
CA GLU A 346 -18.29 20.31 5.14
C GLU A 346 -19.05 19.51 4.07
N PRO A 347 -20.36 19.66 3.91
CA PRO A 347 -21.16 18.89 2.95
C PRO A 347 -21.01 19.45 1.52
N PHE A 348 -19.79 19.77 1.09
CA PHE A 348 -19.48 20.30 -0.23
C PHE A 348 -18.30 19.57 -0.85
N TRP A 349 -18.44 19.19 -2.11
CA TRP A 349 -17.37 18.57 -2.89
C TRP A 349 -17.42 19.04 -4.33
N ALA A 350 -16.27 19.46 -4.87
CA ALA A 350 -16.20 20.04 -6.22
C ALA A 350 -17.15 21.24 -6.42
N SER A 351 -17.32 22.05 -5.38
CA SER A 351 -18.26 23.19 -5.32
C SER A 351 -19.74 22.81 -5.45
N ALA A 352 -20.09 21.52 -5.34
CA ALA A 352 -21.47 21.05 -5.30
C ALA A 352 -21.84 20.59 -3.88
N PRO A 353 -23.08 20.81 -3.43
CA PRO A 353 -23.56 20.27 -2.17
C PRO A 353 -23.62 18.74 -2.23
N VAL A 354 -23.38 18.09 -1.10
CA VAL A 354 -23.45 16.65 -0.92
C VAL A 354 -24.25 16.33 0.33
N THR A 355 -25.25 15.47 0.22
CA THR A 355 -25.98 14.95 1.37
C THR A 355 -25.25 13.75 1.93
N LEU A 356 -24.92 13.81 3.22
CA LEU A 356 -24.22 12.73 3.94
C LEU A 356 -25.18 12.07 4.92
N GLY A 357 -25.10 10.75 5.04
CA GLY A 357 -25.80 10.03 6.11
C GLY A 357 -25.06 10.14 7.44
N ASP A 358 -25.61 9.43 8.42
CA ASP A 358 -25.01 9.33 9.74
C ASP A 358 -23.63 8.67 9.67
N ALA A 359 -22.72 9.13 10.53
CA ALA A 359 -21.49 8.40 10.78
C ALA A 359 -21.91 7.01 11.30
N GLY A 360 -21.40 5.95 10.67
CA GLY A 360 -21.84 4.58 10.92
C GLY A 360 -21.46 4.06 12.31
N PRO A 361 -20.82 2.89 12.42
CA PRO A 361 -20.36 2.36 13.70
C PRO A 361 -19.36 3.28 14.44
N ASP A 362 -19.04 2.96 15.70
CA ASP A 362 -18.27 3.81 16.62
C ASP A 362 -16.80 4.09 16.22
N LEU A 363 -16.24 3.29 15.32
CA LEU A 363 -14.92 3.50 14.70
C LEU A 363 -15.04 3.80 13.18
N ALA A 364 -16.18 4.35 12.73
CA ALA A 364 -16.42 4.63 11.32
C ALA A 364 -15.36 5.57 10.73
N ARG A 365 -14.64 5.07 9.72
CA ARG A 365 -13.66 5.87 8.96
C ARG A 365 -14.28 6.78 7.92
N ARG A 366 -15.53 6.51 7.53
CA ARG A 366 -16.21 7.13 6.40
C ARG A 366 -17.67 7.41 6.69
N ARG A 367 -18.22 8.40 6.00
CA ARG A 367 -19.66 8.68 5.98
C ARG A 367 -20.27 8.23 4.65
N PRO A 368 -21.48 7.64 4.66
CA PRO A 368 -22.15 7.33 3.42
C PRO A 368 -22.58 8.62 2.72
N VAL A 369 -22.34 8.71 1.41
CA VAL A 369 -22.92 9.74 0.56
C VAL A 369 -24.31 9.28 0.14
N LEU A 370 -25.32 10.10 0.39
CA LEU A 370 -26.71 9.83 0.05
C LEU A 370 -27.12 10.52 -1.25
N ASP A 371 -26.64 11.74 -1.48
CA ASP A 371 -26.95 12.52 -2.68
C ASP A 371 -25.76 13.41 -3.09
N PRO A 372 -25.34 13.43 -4.38
CA PRO A 372 -25.73 12.51 -5.44
C PRO A 372 -25.43 11.05 -5.06
N ALA A 373 -26.41 10.17 -5.25
CA ALA A 373 -26.30 8.77 -4.85
C ALA A 373 -25.11 8.10 -5.58
N PRO A 374 -24.13 7.54 -4.84
CA PRO A 374 -23.00 6.88 -5.47
C PRO A 374 -23.47 5.60 -6.19
N PRO A 375 -22.76 5.16 -7.24
CA PRO A 375 -22.98 3.85 -7.83
C PRO A 375 -22.84 2.75 -6.80
N SER A 376 -23.53 1.61 -7.00
CA SER A 376 -23.42 0.48 -6.08
C SER A 376 -21.98 0.00 -5.95
N ALA A 377 -21.60 -0.48 -4.75
CA ALA A 377 -20.25 -0.98 -4.50
C ALA A 377 -19.86 -2.11 -5.46
N GLU A 378 -20.81 -3.00 -5.79
CA GLU A 378 -20.61 -4.06 -6.77
C GLU A 378 -20.26 -3.51 -8.15
N ARG A 379 -20.99 -2.48 -8.61
CA ARG A 379 -20.73 -1.82 -9.90
C ARG A 379 -19.35 -1.16 -9.92
N LEU A 380 -18.96 -0.48 -8.84
CA LEU A 380 -17.64 0.14 -8.71
C LEU A 380 -16.52 -0.91 -8.68
N THR A 381 -16.70 -2.02 -7.97
CA THR A 381 -15.74 -3.13 -7.95
C THR A 381 -15.58 -3.77 -9.33
N ALA A 382 -16.69 -4.00 -10.05
CA ALA A 382 -16.65 -4.54 -11.41
C ALA A 382 -15.90 -3.60 -12.37
N LEU A 383 -16.19 -2.30 -12.30
CA LEU A 383 -15.50 -1.26 -13.08
C LEU A 383 -14.01 -1.20 -12.75
N ALA A 384 -13.65 -1.17 -11.46
CA ALA A 384 -12.26 -1.17 -11.02
C ALA A 384 -11.51 -2.40 -11.54
N ALA A 385 -12.13 -3.58 -11.51
CA ALA A 385 -11.54 -4.80 -12.05
C ALA A 385 -11.35 -4.75 -13.58
N ALA A 386 -12.29 -4.16 -14.32
CA ALA A 386 -12.19 -3.98 -15.77
C ALA A 386 -11.01 -3.07 -16.14
N LEU A 387 -10.88 -1.92 -15.47
CA LEU A 387 -9.81 -0.93 -15.67
C LEU A 387 -8.45 -1.44 -15.17
N ALA A 388 -8.41 -2.21 -14.08
CA ALA A 388 -7.18 -2.71 -13.50
C ALA A 388 -6.46 -3.72 -14.41
N ARG A 389 -7.20 -4.54 -15.17
CA ARG A 389 -6.62 -5.59 -16.02
C ARG A 389 -5.60 -5.07 -17.05
N PRO A 390 -5.92 -4.06 -17.91
CA PRO A 390 -4.94 -3.53 -18.84
C PRO A 390 -3.77 -2.83 -18.14
N LEU A 391 -4.02 -2.06 -17.07
CA LEU A 391 -2.96 -1.41 -16.29
C LEU A 391 -2.02 -2.42 -15.63
N ALA A 392 -2.57 -3.52 -15.11
CA ALA A 392 -1.81 -4.63 -14.56
C ALA A 392 -0.98 -5.28 -15.65
N ARG A 393 -1.54 -5.57 -16.83
CA ARG A 393 -0.74 -6.16 -17.94
C ARG A 393 0.42 -5.27 -18.35
N ALA A 394 0.22 -3.96 -18.37
CA ALA A 394 1.24 -2.97 -18.69
C ALA A 394 2.28 -2.71 -17.58
N GLY A 395 2.18 -3.38 -16.42
CA GLY A 395 3.12 -3.20 -15.32
C GLY A 395 2.95 -1.89 -14.53
N ARG A 396 1.83 -1.18 -14.74
CA ARG A 396 1.61 0.18 -14.22
C ARG A 396 1.08 0.22 -12.79
N LEU A 397 0.35 -0.82 -12.37
CA LEU A 397 -0.22 -0.89 -11.02
C LEU A 397 0.85 -1.20 -9.95
N ALA A 398 0.86 -0.38 -8.90
CA ALA A 398 1.58 -0.63 -7.68
C ALA A 398 0.65 -1.30 -6.65
N PRO A 399 1.18 -2.12 -5.71
CA PRO A 399 0.49 -2.40 -4.47
C PRO A 399 -0.04 -1.11 -3.83
N GLY A 400 -1.34 -1.08 -3.50
CA GLY A 400 -1.97 0.09 -2.90
C GLY A 400 -1.37 0.40 -1.52
N ARG A 401 -1.49 1.64 -1.03
CA ARG A 401 -1.15 2.04 0.35
C ARG A 401 0.26 1.67 0.84
N VAL A 402 1.19 1.37 -0.07
CA VAL A 402 2.58 1.00 0.22
C VAL A 402 3.48 2.03 -0.43
N ALA A 403 4.04 2.93 0.36
CA ALA A 403 4.86 4.06 -0.07
C ALA A 403 6.04 3.61 -0.95
N GLY A 404 6.75 2.55 -0.52
CA GLY A 404 7.90 1.99 -1.24
C GLY A 404 7.54 1.38 -2.60
N ALA A 405 6.26 1.12 -2.88
CA ALA A 405 5.81 0.62 -4.17
C ALA A 405 5.57 1.74 -5.20
N TYR A 406 5.37 2.97 -4.74
CA TYR A 406 5.08 4.12 -5.62
C TYR A 406 6.33 4.71 -6.25
N LEU A 407 7.49 4.48 -5.63
CA LEU A 407 8.77 4.86 -6.18
C LEU A 407 8.99 4.20 -7.55
N PRO A 408 9.66 4.90 -8.48
CA PRO A 408 10.01 4.29 -9.74
C PRO A 408 10.88 3.05 -9.48
N PRO A 409 10.72 1.97 -10.26
CA PRO A 409 11.72 0.92 -10.24
C PRO A 409 13.08 1.55 -10.62
N PRO A 410 14.21 1.12 -10.02
CA PRO A 410 15.51 1.48 -10.58
C PRO A 410 15.48 1.12 -12.08
N GLY A 411 15.98 2.04 -12.91
CA GLY A 411 15.68 2.16 -14.34
C GLY A 411 15.70 0.86 -15.16
N PRO A 412 15.15 0.87 -16.38
CA PRO A 412 15.09 -0.33 -17.20
C PRO A 412 16.48 -0.97 -17.28
N HIS A 413 16.61 -2.21 -16.81
CA HIS A 413 17.74 -3.03 -17.22
C HIS A 413 17.76 -2.97 -18.75
N PRO A 414 18.89 -2.77 -19.43
CA PRO A 414 18.94 -2.61 -20.89
C PRO A 414 18.24 -3.73 -21.69
N ASP A 415 17.88 -4.85 -21.05
CA ASP A 415 17.09 -5.95 -21.61
C ASP A 415 15.57 -5.88 -21.34
N SER A 416 15.06 -4.95 -20.54
CA SER A 416 13.65 -4.93 -20.08
C SER A 416 12.66 -4.60 -21.19
N VAL A 417 13.12 -4.01 -22.30
CA VAL A 417 12.30 -3.74 -23.50
C VAL A 417 12.08 -5.03 -24.31
N ARG A 418 12.84 -6.10 -24.03
CA ARG A 418 12.74 -7.43 -24.66
C ARG A 418 13.00 -8.55 -23.65
N GLY A 419 12.56 -8.42 -22.40
CA GLY A 419 12.92 -9.34 -21.30
C GLY A 419 11.78 -10.29 -20.90
N LEU A 420 12.07 -11.22 -19.99
CA LEU A 420 11.03 -11.92 -19.23
C LEU A 420 10.30 -10.92 -18.33
N ASP A 421 8.98 -11.07 -18.19
CA ASP A 421 8.24 -10.21 -17.25
C ASP A 421 8.82 -10.45 -15.84
N PRO A 422 9.35 -9.41 -15.17
CA PRO A 422 10.01 -9.57 -13.88
C PRO A 422 9.08 -10.14 -12.80
N ASP A 423 7.75 -10.03 -12.99
CA ASP A 423 6.73 -10.57 -12.08
C ASP A 423 6.42 -12.05 -12.26
N VAL A 424 6.99 -12.69 -13.28
CA VAL A 424 6.78 -14.11 -13.52
C VAL A 424 7.74 -14.93 -12.68
N VAL A 425 7.17 -15.76 -11.83
CA VAL A 425 7.87 -16.80 -11.07
C VAL A 425 7.55 -18.14 -11.72
N VAL A 426 8.59 -18.94 -11.96
CA VAL A 426 8.44 -20.28 -12.54
C VAL A 426 9.01 -21.29 -11.55
N GLY A 427 8.33 -22.41 -11.40
CA GLY A 427 8.84 -23.50 -10.59
C GLY A 427 8.10 -24.80 -10.82
N ARG A 428 8.79 -25.91 -10.53
CA ARG A 428 8.20 -27.25 -10.59
C ARG A 428 7.31 -27.46 -9.35
N ARG A 429 6.19 -28.16 -9.55
CA ARG A 429 5.30 -28.58 -8.45
C ARG A 429 5.88 -29.78 -7.69
N SER A 430 6.67 -30.61 -8.38
CA SER A 430 7.47 -31.70 -7.78
C SER A 430 8.67 -32.02 -8.68
N ALA A 431 9.66 -32.74 -8.15
CA ALA A 431 10.82 -33.19 -8.94
C ALA A 431 10.43 -34.11 -10.11
N ARG A 432 9.27 -34.79 -10.02
CA ARG A 432 8.74 -35.71 -11.03
C ARG A 432 7.78 -35.06 -12.02
N ALA A 433 7.50 -33.75 -11.90
CA ALA A 433 6.59 -33.07 -12.81
C ALA A 433 7.21 -32.91 -14.21
N ASP A 434 6.44 -33.26 -15.24
CA ASP A 434 6.80 -33.11 -16.66
C ASP A 434 6.62 -31.66 -17.17
N ARG A 435 5.98 -30.82 -16.37
CA ARG A 435 5.72 -29.40 -16.61
C ARG A 435 6.03 -28.57 -15.38
N ALA A 436 6.45 -27.32 -15.62
CA ALA A 436 6.55 -26.32 -14.58
C ALA A 436 5.30 -25.43 -14.58
N LEU A 437 5.07 -24.74 -13.48
CA LEU A 437 4.05 -23.71 -13.39
C LEU A 437 4.71 -22.34 -13.47
N ALA A 438 4.20 -21.48 -14.36
CA ALA A 438 4.50 -20.06 -14.41
C ALA A 438 3.36 -19.28 -13.75
N VAL A 439 3.71 -18.39 -12.82
CA VAL A 439 2.78 -17.56 -12.06
C VAL A 439 3.22 -16.11 -12.20
N ASN A 440 2.36 -15.26 -12.72
CA ASN A 440 2.61 -13.82 -12.75
C ASN A 440 2.05 -13.18 -11.47
N LEU A 441 2.93 -12.74 -10.57
CA LEU A 441 2.53 -12.19 -9.26
C LEU A 441 1.73 -10.89 -9.36
N ARG A 442 1.84 -10.17 -10.48
CA ARG A 442 1.13 -8.91 -10.73
C ARG A 442 -0.31 -9.15 -11.18
N THR A 443 -0.55 -10.16 -12.00
CA THR A 443 -1.87 -10.43 -12.59
C THR A 443 -2.60 -11.62 -11.95
N GLY A 444 -1.90 -12.43 -11.16
CA GLY A 444 -2.39 -13.71 -10.65
C GLY A 444 -2.51 -14.80 -11.73
N ALA A 445 -2.12 -14.51 -12.98
CA ALA A 445 -2.23 -15.46 -14.08
C ALA A 445 -1.31 -16.66 -13.85
N CYS A 446 -1.86 -17.85 -14.05
CA CYS A 446 -1.16 -19.13 -13.87
C CYS A 446 -1.23 -19.95 -15.15
N SER A 447 -0.08 -20.43 -15.63
CA SER A 447 0.03 -21.23 -16.86
C SER A 447 1.00 -22.39 -16.67
N TYR A 448 0.67 -23.56 -17.22
CA TYR A 448 1.64 -24.66 -17.32
C TYR A 448 2.61 -24.41 -18.48
N VAL A 449 3.91 -24.57 -18.22
CA VAL A 449 4.97 -24.45 -19.21
C VAL A 449 5.82 -25.73 -19.25
N SER A 450 6.42 -26.03 -20.40
CA SER A 450 7.33 -27.18 -20.50
C SER A 450 8.59 -26.96 -19.67
N LEU A 451 9.27 -28.05 -19.27
CA LEU A 451 10.52 -27.95 -18.53
C LEU A 451 11.59 -27.15 -19.29
N ARG A 452 11.65 -27.30 -20.62
CA ARG A 452 12.57 -26.51 -21.46
C ARG A 452 12.33 -25.01 -21.38
N VAL A 453 11.06 -24.59 -21.23
CA VAL A 453 10.72 -23.18 -21.01
C VAL A 453 11.16 -22.74 -19.62
N ALA A 454 10.92 -23.55 -18.60
CA ALA A 454 11.38 -23.24 -17.24
C ALA A 454 12.92 -23.09 -17.18
N ASP A 455 13.65 -24.03 -17.78
CA ASP A 455 15.12 -24.00 -17.85
C ASP A 455 15.64 -22.81 -18.69
N ALA A 456 14.86 -22.31 -19.66
CA ALA A 456 15.18 -21.07 -20.37
C ALA A 456 15.03 -19.84 -19.47
N ILE A 457 13.98 -19.81 -18.64
CA ILE A 457 13.72 -18.71 -17.71
C ILE A 457 14.78 -18.67 -16.61
N ASP A 458 15.18 -19.83 -16.10
CA ASP A 458 16.24 -19.92 -15.09
C ASP A 458 17.59 -19.48 -15.68
N ARG A 459 17.94 -19.90 -16.91
CA ARG A 459 19.14 -19.38 -17.59
C ARG A 459 19.11 -17.86 -17.76
N TYR A 460 17.99 -17.26 -18.15
CA TYR A 460 17.90 -15.80 -18.23
C TYR A 460 18.19 -15.12 -16.88
N ARG A 461 17.71 -15.72 -15.78
CA ARG A 461 17.97 -15.21 -14.42
C ARG A 461 19.42 -15.38 -13.99
N ASP A 462 20.10 -16.41 -14.49
CA ASP A 462 21.52 -16.65 -14.27
C ASP A 462 22.44 -15.70 -15.08
N GLY A 463 21.86 -14.66 -15.70
CA GLY A 463 22.60 -13.59 -16.38
C GLY A 463 22.81 -13.82 -17.88
N TYR A 464 22.21 -14.86 -18.47
CA TYR A 464 22.22 -15.04 -19.92
C TYR A 464 21.31 -14.02 -20.60
N THR A 465 21.68 -13.58 -21.81
CA THR A 465 20.80 -12.72 -22.61
C THR A 465 19.49 -13.45 -22.94
N LEU A 466 18.39 -12.72 -23.19
CA LEU A 466 17.12 -13.37 -23.57
C LEU A 466 17.30 -14.27 -24.81
N ARG A 467 18.14 -13.85 -25.76
CA ARG A 467 18.42 -14.63 -26.98
C ARG A 467 19.06 -15.98 -26.67
N GLU A 468 20.02 -16.01 -25.75
CA GLU A 468 20.71 -17.24 -25.33
C GLU A 468 19.80 -18.15 -24.50
N ALA A 469 19.03 -17.54 -23.60
CA ALA A 469 18.03 -18.23 -22.80
C ALA A 469 16.98 -18.93 -23.68
N LEU A 470 16.41 -18.22 -24.66
CA LEU A 470 15.35 -18.75 -25.54
C LEU A 470 15.86 -19.63 -26.69
N ARG A 471 17.18 -19.68 -26.96
CA ARG A 471 17.77 -20.44 -28.07
C ARG A 471 17.27 -21.88 -28.21
N PRO A 472 17.01 -22.64 -27.12
CA PRO A 472 16.52 -24.02 -27.22
C PRO A 472 15.01 -24.16 -27.51
N LEU A 473 14.26 -23.06 -27.58
CA LEU A 473 12.82 -23.06 -27.79
C LEU A 473 12.45 -22.88 -29.26
N SER A 474 11.36 -23.52 -29.68
CA SER A 474 10.81 -23.31 -31.02
C SER A 474 10.15 -21.93 -31.15
N PRO A 475 10.05 -21.36 -32.37
CA PRO A 475 9.36 -20.08 -32.59
C PRO A 475 7.90 -20.08 -32.09
N ARG A 476 7.22 -21.23 -32.17
CA ARG A 476 5.85 -21.41 -31.65
C ARG A 476 5.82 -21.33 -30.12
N ALA A 477 6.80 -21.91 -29.43
CA ALA A 477 6.91 -21.82 -27.98
C ALA A 477 7.19 -20.37 -27.54
N VAL A 478 8.07 -19.65 -28.24
CA VAL A 478 8.34 -18.24 -27.95
C VAL A 478 7.09 -17.37 -28.14
N ARG A 479 6.29 -17.59 -29.19
CA ARG A 479 5.01 -16.90 -29.39
C ARG A 479 4.03 -17.16 -28.23
N ALA A 480 3.86 -18.43 -27.84
CA ALA A 480 2.99 -18.78 -26.72
C ALA A 480 3.41 -18.11 -25.39
N LEU A 481 4.71 -17.88 -25.17
CA LEU A 481 5.19 -17.15 -24.00
C LEU A 481 4.86 -15.65 -24.04
N ARG A 482 4.83 -15.04 -25.23
CA ARG A 482 4.36 -13.65 -25.39
C ARG A 482 2.87 -13.55 -25.15
N ASP A 483 2.09 -14.40 -25.81
CA ASP A 483 0.63 -14.39 -25.72
C ASP A 483 0.15 -14.70 -24.29
N GLY A 484 0.89 -15.55 -23.58
CA GLY A 484 0.63 -15.90 -22.18
C GLY A 484 1.16 -14.88 -21.15
N GLY A 485 1.77 -13.76 -21.57
CA GLY A 485 2.29 -12.74 -20.67
C GLY A 485 3.49 -13.20 -19.82
N VAL A 486 4.24 -14.20 -20.30
CA VAL A 486 5.49 -14.66 -19.68
C VAL A 486 6.66 -13.78 -20.10
N LEU A 487 6.68 -13.37 -21.38
CA LEU A 487 7.60 -12.35 -21.88
C LEU A 487 6.98 -10.97 -21.70
N GLY A 488 7.81 -9.97 -21.38
CA GLY A 488 7.39 -8.58 -21.29
C GLY A 488 6.78 -8.10 -22.61
N GLN A 489 5.84 -7.16 -22.53
CA GLN A 489 5.29 -6.49 -23.70
C GLN A 489 6.40 -5.67 -24.37
N VAL A 490 6.51 -5.75 -25.69
CA VAL A 490 7.31 -4.81 -26.47
C VAL A 490 6.55 -3.47 -26.44
N PRO A 491 7.20 -2.33 -26.17
CA PRO A 491 6.54 -1.03 -26.24
C PRO A 491 5.96 -0.76 -27.63
#